data_AF-A0A6J4SAG7-F1
#
_entry.id   AF-A0A6J4SAG7-F1
#
_cell.length_a   1.000
_cell.length_b   1.000
_cell.length_c   1.000
_cell.angle_alpha   90.00
_cell.angle_beta   90.00
_cell.angle_gamma   90.00
#
_symmetry.space_group_name_H-M   'P 1'
#
loop_
_entity.id
_entity.type
_entity.pdbx_description
1 polymer ?
#
loop_
_entity_poly.entity_id
_entity_poly.type
_entity_poly.pdbx_seq_one_letter_code
_entity_poly.pdbx_strand_id
1 'polypeptide(L)'
;MSAHLQRRFLLWAAASVATVVAFRLDDAAGIATLALGIAAILALSADSWPVRIATALAVLPALLDPEQAAWALPLAGALVALPAARRSAESPTGRELLQIHLDRARRREESVHVLHVRMHPSTRISEREVLDLFRLSDSVWLRSVGTGRDLLAVVDDHKFERDGLERRLSAALSGPFDLGWAAFPADGYSLERLVEHARSAATQRGVRAESAALGVAHHVT
;
A
#
# COMPACT_ATOMS: atom_id res chain seq x y z
N MET A 1 -3.75 15.68 4.23
CA MET A 1 -4.90 15.48 3.30
C MET A 1 -4.41 15.79 1.89
N SER A 2 -4.50 14.86 0.94
CA SER A 2 -4.03 15.11 -0.42
C SER A 2 -4.88 16.19 -1.12
N ALA A 3 -4.29 16.98 -2.01
CA ALA A 3 -5.01 18.03 -2.76
C ALA A 3 -6.24 17.48 -3.51
N HIS A 4 -6.19 16.20 -3.90
CA HIS A 4 -7.32 15.51 -4.53
C HIS A 4 -8.50 15.30 -3.56
N LEU A 5 -8.25 14.88 -2.32
CA LEU A 5 -9.29 14.71 -1.30
C LEU A 5 -9.93 16.04 -0.94
N GLN A 6 -9.13 17.10 -0.81
CA GLN A 6 -9.62 18.45 -0.56
C GLN A 6 -10.54 18.95 -1.66
N ARG A 7 -10.17 18.76 -2.94
CA ARG A 7 -11.02 19.13 -4.08
C ARG A 7 -12.34 18.37 -4.12
N ARG A 8 -12.34 17.06 -3.81
CA ARG A 8 -13.56 16.25 -3.73
C ARG A 8 -14.48 16.71 -2.61
N PHE A 9 -13.92 17.00 -1.44
CA PHE A 9 -14.68 17.52 -0.31
C PHE A 9 -15.33 18.88 -0.61
N LEU A 10 -14.59 19.81 -1.22
CA LEU A 10 -15.11 21.13 -1.59
C LEU A 10 -16.22 21.05 -2.64
N LEU A 11 -16.07 20.20 -3.66
CA LEU A 11 -17.13 19.97 -4.65
C LEU A 11 -18.39 19.40 -4.01
N TRP A 12 -18.22 18.47 -3.07
CA TRP A 12 -19.34 17.89 -2.34
C TRP A 12 -20.04 18.91 -1.43
N ALA A 13 -19.28 19.73 -0.70
CA ALA A 13 -19.85 20.79 0.14
C ALA A 13 -20.60 21.83 -0.70
N ALA A 14 -20.05 22.23 -1.85
CA ALA A 14 -20.70 23.14 -2.78
C ALA A 14 -22.01 22.56 -3.35
N ALA A 15 -22.02 21.28 -3.72
CA ALA A 15 -23.23 20.60 -4.17
C ALA A 15 -24.30 20.56 -3.07
N SER A 16 -23.93 20.26 -1.82
CA SER A 16 -24.86 20.27 -0.68
C SER A 16 -25.48 21.65 -0.45
N VAL A 17 -24.68 22.72 -0.53
CA VAL A 17 -25.18 24.09 -0.41
C VAL A 17 -26.10 24.45 -1.59
N ALA A 18 -25.71 24.10 -2.81
CA ALA A 18 -26.51 24.35 -4.01
C ALA A 18 -27.89 23.66 -3.94
N THR A 19 -27.95 22.43 -3.45
CA THR A 19 -29.22 21.72 -3.27
C THR A 19 -30.12 22.39 -2.23
N VAL A 20 -29.57 22.83 -1.09
CA VAL A 20 -30.34 23.55 -0.07
C VAL A 20 -30.89 24.87 -0.61
N VAL A 21 -30.10 25.59 -1.41
CA VAL A 21 -30.54 26.83 -2.06
C VAL A 21 -31.62 26.54 -3.12
N ALA A 22 -31.48 25.47 -3.90
CA ALA A 22 -32.46 25.09 -4.92
C ALA A 22 -33.84 24.76 -4.30
N PHE A 23 -33.89 23.98 -3.22
CA PHE A 23 -35.14 23.68 -2.49
C PHE A 23 -35.81 24.91 -1.89
N ARG A 24 -35.08 25.99 -1.61
CA ARG A 24 -35.65 27.25 -1.10
C ARG A 24 -36.33 28.08 -2.20
N LEU A 25 -35.97 27.85 -3.46
CA LEU A 25 -36.42 28.64 -4.60
C LEU A 25 -37.56 27.94 -5.35
N ASP A 26 -37.45 26.63 -5.53
CA ASP A 26 -38.41 25.81 -6.28
C ASP A 26 -38.24 24.33 -5.92
N ASP A 27 -39.34 23.68 -5.53
CA ASP A 27 -39.37 22.27 -5.16
C ASP A 27 -38.93 21.37 -6.32
N ALA A 28 -39.30 21.70 -7.56
CA ALA A 28 -38.93 20.92 -8.75
C ALA A 28 -37.41 21.01 -9.03
N ALA A 29 -36.84 22.21 -8.91
CA ALA A 29 -35.40 22.42 -9.00
C ALA A 29 -34.64 21.71 -7.86
N GLY A 30 -35.20 21.68 -6.64
CA GLY A 30 -34.66 20.95 -5.51
C GLY A 30 -34.55 19.44 -5.77
N ILE A 31 -35.62 18.82 -6.25
CA ILE A 31 -35.67 17.39 -6.60
C ILE A 31 -34.66 17.05 -7.71
N ALA A 32 -34.58 17.87 -8.76
CA ALA A 32 -33.63 17.65 -9.85
C ALA A 32 -32.18 17.73 -9.37
N THR A 33 -31.87 18.70 -8.49
CA THR A 33 -30.52 18.89 -7.93
C THR A 33 -30.16 17.75 -6.97
N LEU A 34 -31.12 17.26 -6.17
CA LEU A 34 -30.96 16.08 -5.32
C LEU A 34 -30.63 14.83 -6.15
N ALA A 35 -31.40 14.57 -7.21
CA ALA A 35 -31.20 13.42 -8.09
C ALA A 35 -29.81 13.45 -8.76
N LEU A 36 -29.39 14.63 -9.24
CA LEU A 36 -28.04 14.83 -9.79
C LEU A 36 -26.95 14.61 -8.73
N GLY A 37 -27.16 15.07 -7.50
CA GLY A 37 -26.26 14.83 -6.37
C GLY A 37 -26.10 13.34 -6.06
N ILE A 38 -27.20 12.58 -5.99
CA ILE A 38 -27.18 11.12 -5.78
C ILE A 38 -26.43 10.43 -6.92
N ALA A 39 -26.75 10.77 -8.17
CA ALA A 39 -26.09 10.19 -9.35
C ALA A 39 -24.58 10.45 -9.34
N ALA A 40 -24.16 11.67 -8.99
CA ALA A 40 -22.76 12.02 -8.87
C ALA A 40 -22.06 11.25 -7.75
N ILE A 41 -22.69 11.08 -6.58
CA ILE A 41 -22.12 10.30 -5.47
C ILE A 41 -21.99 8.82 -5.86
N LEU A 42 -23.02 8.24 -6.50
CA LEU A 42 -22.98 6.85 -6.96
C LEU A 42 -21.88 6.63 -8.02
N ALA A 43 -21.74 7.56 -8.97
CA ALA A 43 -20.68 7.52 -9.98
C ALA A 43 -19.26 7.65 -9.39
N LEU A 44 -19.11 8.45 -8.33
CA LEU A 44 -17.81 8.67 -7.66
C LEU A 44 -17.46 7.60 -6.61
N SER A 45 -18.45 6.89 -6.07
CA SER A 45 -18.28 5.77 -5.12
C SER A 45 -17.86 4.49 -5.85
N ALA A 46 -16.64 4.50 -6.39
CA ALA A 46 -16.17 3.47 -7.30
C ALA A 46 -15.91 2.09 -6.67
N ASP A 47 -15.66 1.98 -5.36
CA ASP A 47 -14.92 0.80 -4.86
C ASP A 47 -15.68 -0.18 -3.95
N SER A 48 -16.90 0.08 -3.48
CA SER A 48 -17.61 -0.94 -2.71
C SER A 48 -19.14 -0.82 -2.75
N TRP A 49 -19.79 -1.93 -3.11
CA TRP A 49 -21.25 -2.10 -3.12
C TRP A 49 -21.94 -1.67 -1.80
N PRO A 50 -21.38 -1.95 -0.61
CA PRO A 50 -21.99 -1.52 0.66
C PRO A 50 -22.09 0.00 0.82
N VAL A 51 -21.10 0.76 0.34
CA VAL A 51 -21.11 2.23 0.43
C VAL A 51 -22.20 2.81 -0.47
N ARG A 52 -22.44 2.20 -1.63
CA ARG A 52 -23.54 2.59 -2.53
C ARG A 52 -24.89 2.39 -1.88
N ILE A 53 -25.12 1.22 -1.25
CA ILE A 53 -26.36 0.93 -0.52
C ILE A 53 -26.55 1.91 0.64
N ALA A 54 -25.53 2.10 1.47
CA ALA A 54 -25.60 3.00 2.62
C ALA A 54 -25.91 4.45 2.19
N THR A 55 -25.29 4.91 1.09
CA THR A 55 -25.58 6.22 0.52
C THR A 55 -27.02 6.29 0.01
N ALA A 56 -27.49 5.31 -0.76
CA ALA A 56 -28.86 5.29 -1.27
C ALA A 56 -29.90 5.29 -0.14
N LEU A 57 -29.67 4.51 0.92
CA LEU A 57 -30.51 4.49 2.12
C LEU A 57 -30.48 5.83 2.88
N ALA A 58 -29.34 6.51 2.92
CA ALA A 58 -29.23 7.81 3.58
C ALA A 58 -30.02 8.93 2.87
N VAL A 59 -30.32 8.77 1.57
CA VAL A 59 -31.10 9.76 0.80
C VAL A 59 -32.60 9.42 0.74
N LEU A 60 -32.99 8.20 1.08
CA LEU A 60 -34.40 7.76 1.11
C LEU A 60 -35.32 8.68 1.94
N PRO A 61 -34.95 9.15 3.14
CA PRO A 61 -35.79 10.07 3.91
C PRO A 61 -36.05 11.41 3.20
N ALA A 62 -35.09 11.92 2.42
CA ALA A 62 -35.22 13.15 1.66
C ALA A 62 -36.26 13.07 0.52
N LEU A 63 -36.59 11.85 0.07
CA LEU A 63 -37.64 11.61 -0.93
C LEU A 63 -39.04 11.60 -0.33
N LEU A 64 -39.14 11.36 0.99
CA LEU A 64 -40.41 11.27 1.71
C LEU A 64 -40.80 12.61 2.34
N ASP A 65 -39.82 13.42 2.73
CA ASP A 65 -40.02 14.70 3.39
C ASP A 65 -38.93 15.71 2.97
N PRO A 66 -39.30 16.77 2.21
CA PRO A 66 -38.37 17.80 1.77
C PRO A 66 -37.65 18.51 2.93
N GLU A 67 -38.26 18.62 4.11
CA GLU A 67 -37.60 19.25 5.27
C GLU A 67 -36.43 18.40 5.78
N GLN A 68 -36.46 17.09 5.57
CA GLN A 68 -35.38 16.17 5.94
C GLN A 68 -34.24 16.15 4.91
N ALA A 69 -34.47 16.65 3.70
CA ALA A 69 -33.46 16.72 2.64
C ALA A 69 -32.24 17.56 3.04
N ALA A 70 -32.43 18.57 3.88
CA ALA A 70 -31.36 19.42 4.39
C ALA A 70 -30.30 18.66 5.21
N TRP A 71 -30.69 17.57 5.90
CA TRP A 71 -29.78 16.77 6.73
C TRP A 71 -29.33 15.48 6.04
N ALA A 72 -30.11 14.95 5.09
CA ALA A 72 -29.79 13.73 4.35
C ALA A 72 -28.50 13.84 3.54
N LEU A 73 -28.29 14.98 2.86
CA LEU A 73 -27.09 15.23 2.07
C LEU A 73 -25.83 15.23 2.95
N PRO A 74 -25.74 16.05 4.03
CA PRO A 74 -24.62 16.02 4.95
C PRO A 74 -24.30 14.63 5.50
N LEU A 75 -25.33 13.88 5.88
CA LEU A 75 -25.18 12.54 6.44
C LEU A 75 -24.64 11.55 5.40
N ALA A 76 -25.18 11.59 4.18
CA ALA A 76 -24.68 10.77 3.07
C ALA A 76 -23.21 11.10 2.74
N GLY A 77 -22.83 12.38 2.76
CA GLY A 77 -21.43 12.76 2.58
C GLY A 77 -20.52 12.31 3.71
N ALA A 78 -20.97 12.40 4.96
CA ALA A 78 -20.22 11.88 6.11
C ALA A 78 -20.01 10.36 5.99
N LEU A 79 -21.03 9.62 5.56
CA LEU A 79 -20.96 8.17 5.33
C LEU A 79 -20.01 7.79 4.18
N VAL A 80 -19.91 8.62 3.14
CA VAL A 80 -18.93 8.43 2.04
C VAL A 80 -17.52 8.87 2.46
N ALA A 81 -17.41 9.91 3.29
CA ALA A 81 -16.15 10.43 3.77
C ALA A 81 -15.49 9.52 4.82
N LEU A 82 -16.27 8.81 5.65
CA LEU A 82 -15.72 7.97 6.72
C LEU A 82 -14.80 6.84 6.19
N PRO A 83 -15.21 6.04 5.19
CA PRO A 83 -14.34 5.02 4.60
C PRO A 83 -13.14 5.64 3.88
N ALA A 84 -13.31 6.79 3.22
CA ALA A 84 -12.22 7.49 2.56
C ALA A 84 -11.20 8.05 3.56
N ALA A 85 -11.66 8.58 4.70
CA ALA A 85 -10.82 9.04 5.79
C ALA A 85 -10.11 7.86 6.47
N ARG A 86 -10.79 6.71 6.62
CA ARG A 86 -10.17 5.47 7.12
C ARG A 86 -9.07 4.97 6.18
N ARG A 87 -9.33 4.91 4.86
CA ARG A 87 -8.31 4.58 3.85
C ARG A 87 -7.17 5.59 3.80
N SER A 88 -7.44 6.87 4.08
CA SER A 88 -6.39 7.90 4.17
C SER A 88 -5.62 7.85 5.50
N ALA A 89 -6.16 7.19 6.51
CA ALA A 89 -5.50 6.89 7.78
C ALA A 89 -4.82 5.51 7.77
N GLU A 90 -5.10 4.67 6.78
CA GLU A 90 -4.29 3.49 6.50
C GLU A 90 -2.89 3.98 6.20
N SER A 91 -1.94 3.54 7.04
CA SER A 91 -0.52 3.76 6.79
C SER A 91 -0.19 3.32 5.37
N PRO A 92 0.70 4.04 4.66
CA PRO A 92 1.14 3.64 3.33
C PRO A 92 1.52 2.16 3.34
N THR A 93 1.12 1.44 2.30
CA THR A 93 1.41 0.02 2.23
C THR A 93 2.92 -0.20 2.31
N GLY A 94 3.39 -1.34 2.83
CA GLY A 94 4.83 -1.58 2.93
C GLY A 94 5.54 -1.43 1.57
N ARG A 95 4.87 -1.79 0.46
CA ARG A 95 5.37 -1.54 -0.91
C ARG A 95 5.51 -0.04 -1.23
N GLU A 96 4.51 0.77 -0.86
CA GLU A 96 4.57 2.22 -1.04
C GLU A 96 5.69 2.85 -0.22
N LEU A 97 5.96 2.35 0.99
CA LEU A 97 7.10 2.81 1.80
C LEU A 97 8.44 2.55 1.10
N LEU A 98 8.64 1.35 0.52
CA LEU A 98 9.83 1.04 -0.28
C LEU A 98 9.96 1.98 -1.49
N GLN A 99 8.84 2.25 -2.18
CA GLN A 99 8.82 3.14 -3.35
C GLN A 99 9.14 4.60 -2.96
N ILE A 100 8.57 5.09 -1.86
CA ILE A 100 8.85 6.44 -1.32
C ILE A 100 10.32 6.57 -0.93
N HIS A 101 10.90 5.52 -0.33
CA HIS A 101 12.33 5.48 0.01
C HIS A 101 13.18 5.61 -1.26
N LEU A 102 12.93 4.76 -2.26
CA LEU A 102 13.66 4.79 -3.54
C LEU A 102 13.51 6.15 -4.25
N ASP A 103 12.31 6.72 -4.26
CA ASP A 103 12.06 8.03 -4.85
C ASP A 103 12.82 9.16 -4.15
N ARG A 104 12.98 9.05 -2.83
CA ARG A 104 13.78 9.98 -2.04
C ARG A 104 15.26 9.86 -2.39
N ALA A 105 15.80 8.64 -2.43
CA ALA A 105 17.19 8.38 -2.81
C ALA A 105 17.49 8.89 -4.23
N ARG A 106 16.59 8.61 -5.19
CA ARG A 106 16.68 9.10 -6.56
C ARG A 106 16.75 10.63 -6.65
N ARG A 107 15.92 11.36 -5.89
CA ARG A 107 15.93 12.84 -5.89
C ARG A 107 17.21 13.45 -5.31
N ARG A 108 17.91 12.69 -4.48
CA ARG A 108 19.17 13.10 -3.83
C ARG A 108 20.41 12.55 -4.52
N GLU A 109 20.22 11.76 -5.58
CA GLU A 109 21.31 11.03 -6.25
C GLU A 109 22.08 10.11 -5.28
N GLU A 110 21.38 9.54 -4.30
CA GLU A 110 21.93 8.62 -3.31
C GLU A 110 21.80 7.16 -3.77
N SER A 111 22.84 6.37 -3.56
CA SER A 111 22.83 4.92 -3.80
C SER A 111 22.09 4.19 -2.68
N VAL A 112 21.28 3.19 -3.05
CA VAL A 112 20.59 2.32 -2.09
C VAL A 112 20.65 0.88 -2.56
N HIS A 113 20.54 -0.06 -1.62
CA HIS A 113 20.49 -1.50 -1.90
C HIS A 113 19.08 -2.03 -1.65
N VAL A 114 18.60 -2.85 -2.58
CA VAL A 114 17.34 -3.57 -2.46
C VAL A 114 17.64 -5.02 -2.11
N LEU A 115 17.15 -5.44 -0.95
CA LEU A 115 17.22 -6.82 -0.46
C LEU A 115 15.91 -7.53 -0.75
N HIS A 116 16.00 -8.76 -1.25
CA HIS A 116 14.90 -9.72 -1.22
C HIS A 116 15.33 -10.96 -0.44
N VAL A 117 14.50 -11.38 0.50
CA VAL A 117 14.64 -12.66 1.21
C VAL A 117 13.37 -13.46 1.03
N ARG A 118 13.50 -14.66 0.46
CA ARG A 118 12.42 -15.64 0.37
C ARG A 118 12.55 -16.63 1.51
N MET A 119 11.61 -16.57 2.44
CA MET A 119 11.53 -17.48 3.58
C MET A 119 10.64 -18.68 3.26
N HIS A 120 11.19 -19.88 3.45
CA HIS A 120 10.42 -21.11 3.32
C HIS A 120 9.34 -21.20 4.43
N PRO A 121 8.25 -21.97 4.26
CA PRO A 121 7.18 -22.09 5.26
C PRO A 121 7.66 -22.59 6.63
N SER A 122 8.77 -23.33 6.66
CA SER A 122 9.42 -23.81 7.88
C SER A 122 10.20 -22.72 8.62
N THR A 123 10.46 -21.57 8.01
CA THR A 123 11.24 -20.48 8.60
C THR A 123 10.40 -19.69 9.59
N ARG A 124 10.79 -19.79 10.87
CA ARG A 124 10.11 -19.12 11.97
C ARG A 124 10.86 -17.84 12.34
N ILE A 125 10.13 -16.72 12.28
CA ILE A 125 10.55 -15.41 12.79
C ILE A 125 9.30 -14.53 12.87
N SER A 126 9.15 -13.74 13.92
CA SER A 126 8.07 -12.75 14.02
C SER A 126 8.38 -11.51 13.19
N GLU A 127 7.35 -10.75 12.81
CA GLU A 127 7.55 -9.50 12.07
C GLU A 127 8.39 -8.49 12.87
N ARG A 128 8.16 -8.42 14.19
CA ARG A 128 8.94 -7.55 15.08
C ARG A 128 10.42 -7.93 15.08
N GLU A 129 10.74 -9.21 15.24
CA GLU A 129 12.13 -9.69 15.20
C GLU A 129 12.79 -9.38 13.86
N VAL A 130 12.07 -9.48 12.74
CA VAL A 130 12.60 -9.08 11.42
C VAL A 130 12.94 -7.60 11.41
N LEU A 131 12.03 -6.73 11.87
CA LEU A 131 12.23 -5.27 11.87
C LEU A 131 13.41 -4.86 12.77
N ASP A 132 13.60 -5.54 13.89
CA ASP A 132 14.72 -5.29 14.81
C ASP A 132 16.11 -5.60 14.20
N LEU A 133 16.17 -6.31 13.06
CA LEU A 133 17.42 -6.54 12.31
C LEU A 133 17.83 -5.32 11.47
N PHE A 134 16.92 -4.42 11.15
CA PHE A 134 17.16 -3.28 10.27
C PHE A 134 17.40 -1.99 11.06
N ARG A 135 18.00 -0.99 10.41
CA ARG A 135 18.12 0.34 10.99
C ARG A 135 16.76 1.04 10.90
N LEU A 136 16.55 2.04 11.75
CA LEU A 136 15.35 2.89 11.72
C LEU A 136 15.17 3.63 10.38
N SER A 137 16.27 3.90 9.66
CA SER A 137 16.26 4.55 8.35
C SER A 137 15.82 3.62 7.21
N ASP A 138 15.97 2.31 7.40
CA ASP A 138 15.68 1.33 6.36
C ASP A 138 14.17 1.19 6.19
N SER A 139 13.73 0.88 4.97
CA SER A 139 12.32 0.57 4.72
C SER A 139 12.18 -0.91 4.48
N VAL A 140 11.27 -1.55 5.21
CA VAL A 140 11.11 -3.01 5.23
C VAL A 140 9.64 -3.35 5.01
N TRP A 141 9.40 -4.36 4.17
CA TRP A 141 8.08 -4.88 3.91
C TRP A 141 8.10 -6.41 3.93
N LEU A 142 7.36 -6.97 4.89
CA LEU A 142 7.09 -8.41 4.97
C LEU A 142 5.74 -8.70 4.33
N ARG A 143 5.68 -9.70 3.45
CA ARG A 143 4.43 -10.14 2.81
C ARG A 143 4.35 -11.66 2.72
N SER A 144 3.15 -12.20 2.82
CA SER A 144 2.90 -13.63 2.58
C SER A 144 2.82 -13.91 1.07
N VAL A 145 3.48 -14.98 0.61
CA VAL A 145 3.45 -15.42 -0.80
C VAL A 145 3.28 -16.93 -0.85
N GLY A 146 2.08 -17.38 -1.23
CA GLY A 146 1.72 -18.79 -1.16
C GLY A 146 1.83 -19.31 0.28
N THR A 147 2.63 -20.34 0.49
CA THR A 147 2.89 -20.92 1.82
C THR A 147 4.07 -20.26 2.55
N GLY A 148 4.85 -19.42 1.86
CA GLY A 148 6.05 -18.78 2.39
C GLY A 148 5.86 -17.29 2.68
N ARG A 149 6.98 -16.64 3.01
CA ARG A 149 7.02 -15.18 3.23
C ARG A 149 8.14 -14.56 2.42
N ASP A 150 7.87 -13.40 1.84
CA ASP A 150 8.87 -12.54 1.22
C ASP A 150 9.16 -11.36 2.15
N LEU A 151 10.44 -11.12 2.38
CA LEU A 151 10.95 -9.87 2.93
C LEU A 151 11.53 -9.04 1.79
N LEU A 152 11.13 -7.78 1.72
CA LEU A 152 11.72 -6.79 0.83
C LEU A 152 12.23 -5.64 1.68
N ALA A 153 13.46 -5.19 1.45
CA ALA A 153 13.99 -4.02 2.12
C ALA A 153 14.73 -3.10 1.16
N VAL A 154 14.64 -1.80 1.41
CA VAL A 154 15.48 -0.76 0.80
C VAL A 154 16.37 -0.20 1.90
N VAL A 155 17.68 -0.28 1.70
CA VAL A 155 18.72 0.06 2.68
C VAL A 155 19.62 1.14 2.08
N ASP A 156 19.85 2.21 2.82
CA ASP A 156 20.77 3.29 2.43
C ASP A 156 22.21 2.76 2.34
N ASP A 157 22.97 3.12 1.31
CA ASP A 157 24.37 2.68 1.15
C ASP A 157 25.32 3.33 2.19
N HIS A 158 24.88 4.37 2.89
CA HIS A 158 25.72 5.09 3.85
C HIS A 158 26.11 4.19 5.04
N LYS A 159 27.41 3.83 5.09
CA LYS A 159 27.97 2.91 6.09
C LYS A 159 27.24 1.56 6.09
N PHE A 160 26.75 1.12 4.95
CA PHE A 160 26.07 -0.16 4.83
C PHE A 160 27.08 -1.31 4.80
N GLU A 161 26.95 -2.23 5.75
CA GLU A 161 27.76 -3.44 5.81
C GLU A 161 26.91 -4.65 5.44
N ARG A 162 26.90 -4.97 4.14
CA ARG A 162 26.12 -6.08 3.58
C ARG A 162 26.32 -7.38 4.34
N ASP A 163 27.58 -7.79 4.54
CA ASP A 163 27.92 -9.04 5.22
C ASP A 163 27.48 -9.05 6.70
N GLY A 164 27.42 -7.87 7.33
CA GLY A 164 26.90 -7.72 8.69
C GLY A 164 25.40 -7.98 8.76
N LEU A 165 24.63 -7.44 7.81
CA LEU A 165 23.19 -7.70 7.73
C LEU A 165 22.88 -9.15 7.31
N GLU A 166 23.59 -9.70 6.32
CA GLU A 166 23.43 -11.11 5.92
C GLU A 166 23.69 -12.06 7.10
N ARG A 167 24.76 -11.83 7.89
CA ARG A 167 25.01 -12.62 9.11
C ARG A 167 23.91 -12.51 10.15
N ARG A 168 23.38 -11.30 10.39
CA ARG A 168 22.27 -11.09 11.34
C ARG A 168 20.99 -11.81 10.89
N LEU A 169 20.69 -11.76 9.59
CA LEU A 169 19.56 -12.49 9.01
C LEU A 169 19.76 -14.00 9.17
N SER A 170 20.93 -14.54 8.83
CA SER A 170 21.24 -15.96 9.01
C SER A 170 21.14 -16.43 10.45
N ALA A 171 21.54 -15.59 11.42
CA ALA A 171 21.45 -15.91 12.84
C ALA A 171 20.00 -15.89 13.37
N ALA A 172 19.16 -15.00 12.83
CA ALA A 172 17.78 -14.82 13.28
C ALA A 172 16.79 -15.79 12.59
N LEU A 173 17.02 -16.11 11.33
CA LEU A 173 16.12 -16.95 10.54
C LEU A 173 16.37 -18.44 10.82
N SER A 174 15.48 -19.03 11.62
CA SER A 174 15.49 -20.47 11.89
C SER A 174 14.86 -21.23 10.72
N GLY A 175 15.64 -21.51 9.67
CA GLY A 175 15.18 -22.31 8.52
C GLY A 175 15.89 -21.97 7.21
N PRO A 176 15.55 -22.68 6.12
CA PRO A 176 16.07 -22.36 4.79
C PRO A 176 15.44 -21.08 4.25
N PHE A 177 16.28 -20.22 3.69
CA PHE A 177 15.86 -19.01 3.00
C PHE A 177 16.80 -18.72 1.82
N ASP A 178 16.26 -18.06 0.80
CA ASP A 178 17.05 -17.52 -0.31
C ASP A 178 17.19 -16.02 -0.15
N LEU A 179 18.38 -15.49 -0.44
CA LEU A 179 18.68 -14.07 -0.27
C LEU A 179 19.39 -13.52 -1.50
N GLY A 180 18.93 -12.36 -1.98
CA GLY A 180 19.50 -11.68 -3.13
C GLY A 180 19.40 -10.17 -3.04
N TRP A 181 20.24 -9.51 -3.82
CA TRP A 181 20.45 -8.07 -3.76
C TRP A 181 20.42 -7.44 -5.15
N ALA A 182 20.01 -6.19 -5.19
CA ALA A 182 20.20 -5.28 -6.31
C ALA A 182 20.63 -3.91 -5.79
N ALA A 183 21.36 -3.13 -6.59
CA ALA A 183 21.84 -1.80 -6.26
C ALA A 183 21.18 -0.76 -7.17
N PHE A 184 20.62 0.29 -6.59
CA PHE A 184 20.22 1.49 -7.32
C PHE A 184 21.40 2.47 -7.36
N PRO A 185 21.69 3.11 -8.51
CA PRO A 185 21.00 2.99 -9.81
C PRO A 185 21.54 1.89 -10.74
N ALA A 186 22.57 1.15 -10.34
CA ALA A 186 23.32 0.22 -11.21
C ALA A 186 22.46 -0.88 -11.86
N ASP A 187 21.53 -1.47 -11.12
CA ASP A 187 20.68 -2.59 -11.56
C ASP A 187 19.28 -2.13 -12.04
N GLY A 188 19.02 -0.82 -12.08
CA GLY A 188 17.78 -0.25 -12.59
C GLY A 188 17.24 0.94 -11.78
N TYR A 189 16.23 1.60 -12.34
CA TYR A 189 15.65 2.83 -11.79
C TYR A 189 14.25 2.67 -11.18
N SER A 190 13.61 1.50 -11.33
CA SER A 190 12.30 1.22 -10.75
C SER A 190 12.40 0.14 -9.68
N LEU A 191 11.57 0.25 -8.64
CA LEU A 191 11.50 -0.74 -7.58
C LEU A 191 11.20 -2.13 -8.13
N GLU A 192 10.33 -2.23 -9.14
CA GLU A 192 9.98 -3.50 -9.79
C GLU A 192 11.21 -4.16 -10.43
N ARG A 193 12.02 -3.41 -11.19
CA ARG A 193 13.26 -3.93 -11.78
C ARG A 193 14.26 -4.37 -10.73
N LEU A 194 14.48 -3.54 -9.70
CA LEU A 194 15.42 -3.86 -8.62
C LEU A 194 15.00 -5.11 -7.83
N VAL A 195 13.71 -5.25 -7.52
CA VAL A 195 13.18 -6.44 -6.87
C VAL A 195 13.33 -7.68 -7.75
N GLU A 196 13.12 -7.55 -9.06
CA GLU A 196 13.31 -8.66 -10.00
C GLU A 196 14.79 -9.09 -10.10
N HIS A 197 15.72 -8.12 -10.12
CA HIS A 197 17.16 -8.39 -10.06
C HIS A 197 17.55 -9.08 -8.75
N ALA A 198 17.07 -8.57 -7.60
CA ALA A 198 17.34 -9.16 -6.30
C ALA A 198 16.79 -10.59 -6.20
N ARG A 199 15.59 -10.86 -6.72
CA ARG A 199 15.00 -12.21 -6.79
C ARG A 199 15.82 -13.16 -7.64
N SER A 200 16.22 -12.71 -8.83
CA SER A 200 17.03 -13.51 -9.74
C SER A 200 18.36 -13.89 -9.10
N ALA A 201 19.00 -12.95 -8.39
CA ALA A 201 20.22 -13.21 -7.62
C ALA A 201 20.00 -14.20 -6.47
N ALA A 202 18.87 -14.13 -5.77
CA ALA A 202 18.50 -15.08 -4.72
C ALA A 202 18.37 -16.50 -5.26
N THR A 203 17.64 -16.68 -6.37
CA THR A 203 17.45 -17.99 -7.01
C THR A 203 18.78 -18.57 -7.49
N GLN A 204 19.65 -17.77 -8.10
CA GLN A 204 20.96 -18.25 -8.57
C GLN A 204 21.86 -18.72 -7.41
N ARG A 205 21.81 -18.07 -6.24
CA ARG A 205 22.54 -18.52 -5.05
C ARG A 205 22.01 -19.83 -4.51
N GLY A 206 20.69 -20.00 -4.43
CA GLY A 206 20.06 -21.26 -4.00
C GLY A 206 20.48 -22.44 -4.87
N VAL A 207 20.41 -22.30 -6.20
CA VAL A 207 20.82 -23.35 -7.15
C VAL A 207 22.30 -23.71 -7.00
N ARG A 208 23.18 -22.71 -6.80
CA ARG A 208 24.62 -22.97 -6.59
C ARG A 208 24.90 -23.69 -5.28
N ALA A 209 24.21 -23.34 -4.20
CA ALA A 209 24.37 -24.00 -2.90
C ALA A 209 23.92 -25.47 -2.96
N GLU A 210 22.80 -25.75 -3.62
CA GLU A 210 22.30 -27.12 -3.83
C GLU A 210 23.25 -27.94 -4.72
N SER A 211 23.73 -27.36 -5.82
CA SER A 211 24.70 -28.02 -6.71
C SER A 211 26.02 -28.35 -6.00
N ALA A 212 26.52 -27.43 -5.16
CA ALA A 212 27.73 -27.66 -4.38
C ALA A 212 27.56 -28.78 -3.35
N ALA A 213 26.40 -28.86 -2.70
CA ALA A 213 26.09 -29.95 -1.75
C ALA A 213 26.04 -31.32 -2.43
N LEU A 214 25.47 -31.40 -3.64
CA LEU A 214 25.39 -32.65 -4.42
C LEU A 214 26.75 -33.07 -5.01
N GLY A 215 27.57 -32.12 -5.46
CA GLY A 215 28.90 -32.41 -6.01
C GLY A 215 29.86 -33.01 -4.99
N VAL A 216 29.77 -32.62 -3.71
CA VAL A 216 30.58 -33.19 -2.63
C VAL A 216 30.22 -34.66 -2.35
N ALA A 217 28.96 -35.05 -2.54
CA ALA A 217 28.52 -36.42 -2.28
C ALA A 217 29.11 -37.46 -3.28
N HIS A 218 29.49 -37.04 -4.48
CA HIS A 218 30.01 -37.94 -5.52
C HIS A 218 31.53 -38.18 -5.48
N HIS A 219 32.28 -37.47 -4.63
CA HIS A 219 33.74 -37.59 -4.56
C HIS A 219 34.27 -38.31 -3.31
N VAL A 220 33.38 -38.89 -2.49
CA VAL A 220 33.70 -39.54 -1.22
C VAL A 220 33.48 -41.07 -1.26
N THR A 221 33.51 -41.68 -2.46
CA THR A 221 33.47 -43.14 -2.65
C THR A 221 34.77 -43.64 -3.25
#